data_AF-A0A8T4BGU4-F1
#
_entry.id   AF-A0A8T4BGU4-F1
#
_cell.length_a   1.000
_cell.length_b   1.000
_cell.length_c   1.000
_cell.angle_alpha   90.00
_cell.angle_beta   90.00
_cell.angle_gamma   90.00
#
_symmetry.space_group_name_H-M   'P 1'
#
loop_
_entity.id
_entity.type
_entity.pdbx_description
1 polymer ?
#
loop_
_entity_poly.entity_id
_entity_poly.type
_entity_poly.pdbx_seq_one_letter_code
_entity_poly.pdbx_strand_id
1 'polypeptide(L)'
;MNMKILGFLVILSIIFVIPVADAQISLGQKAEQKSVEIIINSVGEVHVKHVVYPSNYPKDLELIDGTVSNISVTNENGEELLFSYNKDRNMGLIQPSDEESIIEYNLQNVLSQKNNLWIWDFSYIETTSFILPEEVDILFINKNPVFLDEKKGISCHFCTMILEYSINEPNNIKQVNWEDKEFLVEIKTLAEIENFDFDWLNKKISFKVNDDNQYVTTIIPLELLWNPYLVFLDDERILGHEFINNGTHVWLSMKPETSGEISIIGTTVIPEFPIIAPLAIGFLMILVVPLIKKFNLR
;
A
#
# COMPACT_ATOMS: atom_id res chain seq x y z
N MET A 1 -40.68 54.65 -22.16
CA MET A 1 -40.61 53.17 -22.24
C MET A 1 -41.66 52.60 -21.32
N ASN A 2 -42.57 51.76 -21.82
CA ASN A 2 -43.73 51.29 -21.03
C ASN A 2 -43.23 50.42 -19.86
N MET A 3 -43.72 50.64 -18.64
CA MET A 3 -43.21 49.97 -17.43
C MET A 3 -43.35 48.44 -17.51
N LYS A 4 -44.30 47.96 -18.33
CA LYS A 4 -44.46 46.55 -18.70
C LYS A 4 -43.32 46.00 -19.57
N ILE A 5 -42.77 46.81 -20.48
CA ILE A 5 -41.65 46.44 -21.35
C ILE A 5 -40.34 46.42 -20.55
N LEU A 6 -40.17 47.37 -19.62
CA LEU A 6 -39.02 47.38 -18.71
C LEU A 6 -39.03 46.16 -17.78
N GLY A 7 -40.19 45.80 -17.22
CA GLY A 7 -40.32 44.60 -16.38
C GLY A 7 -40.02 43.31 -17.15
N PHE A 8 -40.48 43.21 -18.40
CA PHE A 8 -40.18 42.05 -19.25
C PHE A 8 -38.69 41.92 -19.57
N LEU A 9 -38.00 43.03 -19.87
CA LEU A 9 -36.55 43.03 -20.14
C LEU A 9 -35.72 42.66 -18.90
N VAL A 10 -36.15 43.07 -17.70
CA VAL A 10 -35.47 42.69 -16.45
C VAL A 10 -35.61 41.18 -16.20
N ILE A 11 -36.81 40.62 -16.37
CA ILE A 11 -37.05 39.17 -16.24
C ILE A 11 -36.23 38.39 -17.28
N LEU A 12 -36.18 38.86 -18.52
CA LEU A 12 -35.38 38.22 -19.57
C LEU A 12 -33.88 38.28 -19.24
N SER A 13 -33.39 39.38 -18.67
CA SER A 13 -31.98 39.49 -18.27
C SER A 13 -31.61 38.52 -17.15
N ILE A 14 -32.52 38.26 -16.19
CA ILE A 14 -32.30 37.32 -15.08
C ILE A 14 -32.17 35.88 -15.59
N ILE A 15 -32.88 35.52 -16.65
CA ILE A 15 -32.78 34.18 -17.28
C ILE A 15 -31.43 33.98 -17.99
N PHE A 16 -30.82 35.06 -18.50
CA PHE A 16 -29.50 35.01 -19.17
C PHE A 16 -28.29 35.05 -18.21
N VAL A 17 -28.48 35.33 -16.91
CA VAL A 17 -27.38 35.29 -15.92
C VAL A 17 -27.29 33.96 -15.18
N ILE A 18 -28.10 32.96 -15.53
CA ILE A 18 -27.86 31.60 -15.05
C ILE A 18 -26.59 31.15 -15.77
N PRO A 19 -25.45 30.96 -15.08
CA PRO A 19 -24.32 30.33 -15.72
C PRO A 19 -24.84 28.99 -16.22
N VAL A 20 -24.67 28.73 -17.51
CA VAL A 20 -24.74 27.38 -18.04
C VAL A 20 -23.54 26.67 -17.42
N ALA A 21 -23.65 26.31 -16.15
CA ALA A 21 -22.76 25.39 -15.49
C ALA A 21 -22.76 24.16 -16.40
N ASP A 22 -21.57 23.71 -16.78
CA ASP A 22 -21.37 22.54 -17.62
C ASP A 22 -22.35 21.44 -17.20
N ALA A 23 -23.46 21.34 -17.93
CA ALA A 23 -24.34 20.21 -17.81
C ALA A 23 -23.51 19.09 -18.44
N GLN A 24 -22.79 18.36 -17.59
CA GLN A 24 -22.15 17.11 -17.94
C GLN A 24 -23.26 16.30 -18.60
N ILE A 25 -23.22 16.20 -19.94
CA ILE A 25 -24.23 15.47 -20.70
C ILE A 25 -23.99 13.99 -20.37
N SER A 26 -24.60 13.55 -19.29
CA SER A 26 -24.89 12.15 -18.97
C SER A 26 -26.02 11.73 -19.92
N LEU A 27 -25.83 10.64 -20.65
CA LEU A 27 -26.85 10.11 -21.55
C LEU A 27 -27.85 9.22 -20.79
N GLY A 28 -27.45 8.68 -19.63
CA GLY A 28 -28.24 7.91 -18.69
C GLY A 28 -28.03 8.35 -17.23
N GLN A 29 -28.64 7.64 -16.28
CA GLN A 29 -28.31 7.83 -14.86
C GLN A 29 -27.01 7.07 -14.52
N LYS A 30 -26.20 7.54 -13.56
CA LYS A 30 -25.01 6.80 -13.11
C LYS A 30 -25.36 5.34 -12.75
N ALA A 31 -24.57 4.40 -13.28
CA ALA A 31 -24.66 2.98 -12.98
C ALA A 31 -24.30 2.71 -11.52
N GLU A 32 -25.14 1.93 -10.83
CA GLU A 32 -24.83 1.43 -9.49
C GLU A 32 -24.03 0.13 -9.63
N GLN A 33 -22.77 0.17 -9.19
CA GLN A 33 -21.83 -0.94 -9.34
C GLN A 33 -21.87 -1.82 -8.10
N LYS A 34 -22.25 -3.09 -8.27
CA LYS A 34 -22.23 -4.11 -7.22
C LYS A 34 -20.80 -4.49 -6.85
N SER A 35 -19.92 -4.62 -7.85
CA SER A 35 -18.49 -4.85 -7.64
C SER A 35 -17.67 -4.34 -8.81
N VAL A 36 -16.41 -4.01 -8.50
CA VAL A 36 -15.38 -3.68 -9.49
C VAL A 36 -14.13 -4.47 -9.11
N GLU A 37 -13.64 -5.25 -10.05
CA GLU A 37 -12.46 -6.11 -9.90
C GLU A 37 -11.43 -5.75 -10.95
N ILE A 38 -10.19 -5.58 -10.51
CA ILE A 38 -9.01 -5.39 -11.33
C ILE A 38 -8.14 -6.61 -11.11
N ILE A 39 -7.80 -7.30 -12.19
CA ILE A 39 -6.93 -8.47 -12.18
C ILE A 39 -5.67 -8.10 -12.95
N ILE A 40 -4.52 -8.19 -12.27
CA ILE A 40 -3.21 -7.93 -12.85
C ILE A 40 -2.45 -9.26 -12.92
N ASN A 41 -1.96 -9.62 -14.09
CA ASN A 41 -1.16 -10.84 -14.25
C ASN A 41 0.35 -10.58 -14.11
N SER A 42 1.14 -11.65 -14.07
CA SER A 42 2.60 -11.58 -13.84
C SER A 42 3.38 -10.84 -14.94
N VAL A 43 2.76 -10.57 -16.10
CA VAL A 43 3.37 -9.78 -17.20
C VAL A 43 2.87 -8.33 -17.25
N GLY A 44 2.01 -7.93 -16.30
CA GLY A 44 1.50 -6.56 -16.19
C GLY A 44 0.30 -6.25 -17.08
N GLU A 45 -0.38 -7.25 -17.64
CA GLU A 45 -1.67 -7.04 -18.30
C GLU A 45 -2.77 -6.85 -17.26
N VAL A 46 -3.61 -5.84 -17.50
CA VAL A 46 -4.68 -5.45 -16.59
C VAL A 46 -6.03 -5.77 -17.22
N HIS A 47 -6.79 -6.61 -16.53
CA HIS A 47 -8.18 -6.92 -16.86
C HIS A 47 -9.09 -6.30 -15.82
N VAL A 48 -10.21 -5.72 -16.25
CA VAL A 48 -11.19 -5.08 -15.39
C VAL A 48 -12.54 -5.72 -15.61
N LYS A 49 -13.24 -5.98 -14.51
CA LYS A 49 -14.60 -6.48 -14.47
C LYS A 49 -15.47 -5.60 -13.60
N HIS A 50 -16.56 -5.09 -14.16
CA HIS A 50 -17.62 -4.43 -13.42
C HIS A 50 -18.84 -5.35 -13.38
N VAL A 51 -19.51 -5.39 -12.24
CA VAL A 51 -20.85 -5.97 -12.10
C VAL A 51 -21.80 -4.84 -11.72
N VAL A 52 -22.81 -4.61 -12.56
CA VAL A 52 -23.76 -3.50 -12.42
C VAL A 52 -25.14 -4.07 -12.10
N TYR A 53 -25.84 -3.45 -11.14
CA TYR A 53 -27.18 -3.87 -10.76
C TYR A 53 -28.19 -3.73 -11.91
N PRO A 54 -29.24 -4.58 -11.94
CA PRO A 54 -30.31 -4.48 -12.92
C PRO A 54 -30.95 -3.09 -12.94
N SER A 55 -31.41 -2.66 -14.13
CA SER A 55 -32.13 -1.40 -14.24
C SER A 55 -33.08 -1.34 -15.42
N ASN A 56 -34.25 -0.71 -15.19
CA ASN A 56 -35.25 -0.45 -16.22
C ASN A 56 -34.93 0.79 -17.07
N TYR A 57 -33.83 1.48 -16.79
CA TYR A 57 -33.42 2.70 -17.50
C TYR A 57 -31.97 2.55 -18.00
N PRO A 58 -31.61 3.18 -19.12
CA PRO A 58 -30.21 3.24 -19.55
C PRO A 58 -29.32 3.85 -18.46
N LYS A 59 -28.16 3.24 -18.24
CA LYS A 59 -27.19 3.65 -17.21
C LYS A 59 -25.84 4.03 -17.81
N ASP A 60 -25.29 5.14 -17.33
CA ASP A 60 -23.93 5.57 -17.64
C ASP A 60 -22.96 4.92 -16.67
N LEU A 61 -22.08 4.07 -17.19
CA LEU A 61 -20.95 3.46 -16.48
C LEU A 61 -19.68 4.25 -16.81
N GLU A 62 -19.08 4.86 -15.81
CA GLU A 62 -17.71 5.36 -15.90
C GLU A 62 -16.76 4.15 -15.86
N LEU A 63 -15.90 4.02 -16.86
CA LEU A 63 -14.85 2.99 -16.90
C LEU A 63 -13.61 3.55 -16.22
N ILE A 64 -12.74 2.65 -15.77
CA ILE A 64 -11.48 3.01 -15.14
C ILE A 64 -10.58 3.72 -16.16
N ASP A 65 -9.91 4.79 -15.72
CA ASP A 65 -9.05 5.58 -16.59
C ASP A 65 -7.90 4.75 -17.17
N GLY A 66 -7.76 4.83 -18.49
CA GLY A 66 -6.73 4.16 -19.26
C GLY A 66 -7.14 3.95 -20.72
N THR A 67 -6.28 3.25 -21.49
CA THR A 67 -6.64 2.87 -22.86
C THR A 67 -7.43 1.58 -22.85
N VAL A 68 -8.75 1.70 -22.94
CA VAL A 68 -9.68 0.56 -22.93
C VAL A 68 -9.62 -0.23 -24.25
N SER A 69 -9.62 -1.56 -24.14
CA SER A 69 -9.68 -2.49 -25.28
C SER A 69 -10.45 -3.76 -24.93
N ASN A 70 -10.90 -4.50 -25.95
CA ASN A 70 -11.57 -5.81 -25.78
C ASN A 70 -12.79 -5.77 -24.84
N ILE A 71 -13.65 -4.74 -24.97
CA ILE A 71 -14.85 -4.63 -24.15
C ILE A 71 -15.84 -5.75 -24.51
N SER A 72 -16.30 -6.46 -23.49
CA SER A 72 -17.39 -7.43 -23.54
C SER A 72 -18.47 -7.01 -22.54
N VAL A 73 -19.74 -7.14 -22.92
CA VAL A 73 -20.87 -6.85 -22.03
C VAL A 73 -21.90 -7.96 -22.13
N THR A 74 -22.14 -8.65 -21.02
CA THR A 74 -23.08 -9.76 -20.95
C THR A 74 -24.00 -9.67 -19.74
N ASN A 75 -25.10 -10.42 -19.73
CA ASN A 75 -25.84 -10.70 -18.50
C ASN A 75 -25.21 -11.86 -17.71
N GLU A 76 -25.84 -12.26 -16.61
CA GLU A 76 -25.43 -13.39 -15.77
C GLU A 76 -25.45 -14.74 -16.52
N ASN A 77 -26.27 -14.86 -17.57
CA ASN A 77 -26.37 -16.05 -18.41
C ASN A 77 -25.33 -16.08 -19.55
N GLY A 78 -24.51 -15.03 -19.71
CA GLY A 78 -23.51 -14.91 -20.77
C GLY A 78 -24.07 -14.44 -22.12
N GLU A 79 -25.30 -13.95 -22.15
CA GLU A 79 -25.91 -13.35 -23.34
C GLU A 79 -25.42 -11.92 -23.52
N GLU A 80 -25.04 -11.54 -24.75
CA GLU A 80 -24.54 -10.20 -25.06
C GLU A 80 -25.63 -9.14 -24.86
N LEU A 81 -25.27 -8.06 -24.14
CA LEU A 81 -26.14 -6.89 -23.95
C LEU A 81 -25.72 -5.75 -24.88
N LEU A 82 -26.70 -4.93 -25.26
CA LEU A 82 -26.45 -3.73 -26.02
C LEU A 82 -25.67 -2.71 -25.18
N PHE A 83 -24.53 -2.28 -25.71
CA PHE A 83 -23.62 -1.35 -25.06
C PHE A 83 -23.08 -0.32 -26.05
N SER A 84 -22.89 0.92 -25.60
CA SER A 84 -22.25 1.98 -26.40
C SER A 84 -21.10 2.59 -25.62
N TYR A 85 -19.91 2.62 -26.20
CA TYR A 85 -18.71 3.18 -25.56
C TYR A 85 -18.31 4.52 -26.18
N ASN A 86 -18.15 5.53 -25.34
CA ASN A 86 -17.53 6.80 -25.69
C ASN A 86 -16.07 6.81 -25.22
N LYS A 87 -15.14 6.68 -26.18
CA LYS A 87 -13.70 6.65 -25.92
C LYS A 87 -13.17 7.96 -25.34
N ASP A 88 -13.70 9.11 -25.76
CA ASP A 88 -13.18 10.42 -25.32
C ASP A 88 -13.51 10.72 -23.86
N ARG A 89 -14.50 10.02 -23.29
CA ARG A 89 -14.97 10.21 -21.91
C ARG A 89 -14.80 8.99 -21.01
N ASN A 90 -14.23 7.89 -21.53
CA ASN A 90 -14.21 6.60 -20.85
C ASN A 90 -15.58 6.19 -20.26
N MET A 91 -16.66 6.44 -21.01
CA MET A 91 -18.02 6.24 -20.50
C MET A 91 -18.77 5.25 -21.38
N GLY A 92 -19.39 4.25 -20.75
CA GLY A 92 -20.24 3.25 -21.37
C GLY A 92 -21.72 3.50 -21.07
N LEU A 93 -22.59 3.38 -22.07
CA LEU A 93 -24.04 3.36 -21.88
C LEU A 93 -24.52 1.92 -21.92
N ILE A 94 -25.03 1.44 -20.78
CA ILE A 94 -25.65 0.13 -20.62
C ILE A 94 -27.15 0.27 -20.85
N GLN A 95 -27.72 -0.56 -21.72
CA GLN A 95 -29.16 -0.59 -21.95
C GLN A 95 -29.92 -1.24 -20.78
N PRO A 96 -31.23 -0.97 -20.62
CA PRO A 96 -32.04 -1.61 -19.58
C PRO A 96 -31.92 -3.13 -19.58
N SER A 97 -31.83 -3.72 -18.39
CA SER A 97 -31.73 -5.16 -18.16
C SER A 97 -32.43 -5.53 -16.84
N ASP A 98 -33.14 -6.65 -16.84
CA ASP A 98 -33.75 -7.24 -15.65
C ASP A 98 -32.74 -8.07 -14.81
N GLU A 99 -31.56 -8.33 -15.37
CA GLU A 99 -30.44 -9.08 -14.76
C GLU A 99 -29.20 -8.19 -14.58
N GLU A 100 -28.24 -8.64 -13.74
CA GLU A 100 -26.96 -7.94 -13.59
C GLU A 100 -26.22 -7.87 -14.92
N SER A 101 -25.61 -6.71 -15.19
CA SER A 101 -24.75 -6.53 -16.36
C SER A 101 -23.29 -6.71 -15.95
N ILE A 102 -22.58 -7.56 -16.66
CA ILE A 102 -21.16 -7.84 -16.48
C ILE A 102 -20.40 -7.16 -17.61
N ILE A 103 -19.52 -6.22 -17.27
CA ILE A 103 -18.71 -5.45 -18.21
C ILE A 103 -17.25 -5.83 -17.99
N GLU A 104 -16.62 -6.42 -18.98
CA GLU A 104 -15.22 -6.87 -18.91
C GLU A 104 -14.40 -6.19 -20.01
N TYR A 105 -13.18 -5.75 -19.70
CA TYR A 105 -12.27 -5.13 -20.66
C TYR A 105 -10.82 -5.17 -20.19
N ASN A 106 -9.90 -4.88 -21.11
CA ASN A 106 -8.48 -4.75 -20.80
C ASN A 106 -8.08 -3.28 -20.78
N LEU A 107 -7.21 -2.92 -19.82
CA LEU A 107 -6.57 -1.62 -19.75
C LEU A 107 -5.13 -1.70 -20.26
N GLN A 108 -4.82 -0.87 -21.25
CA GLN A 108 -3.46 -0.72 -21.76
C GLN A 108 -2.82 0.56 -21.22
N ASN A 109 -1.51 0.53 -21.04
CA ASN A 109 -0.67 1.67 -20.65
C ASN A 109 -1.03 2.31 -19.29
N VAL A 110 -1.64 1.56 -18.38
CA VAL A 110 -1.94 2.02 -17.01
C VAL A 110 -0.84 1.66 -16.00
N LEU A 111 -0.16 0.55 -16.23
CA LEU A 111 1.01 0.14 -15.48
C LEU A 111 2.27 0.60 -16.19
N SER A 112 3.13 1.30 -15.46
CA SER A 112 4.49 1.63 -15.88
C SER A 112 5.49 0.79 -15.11
N GLN A 113 6.62 0.45 -15.72
CA GLN A 113 7.68 -0.29 -15.06
C GLN A 113 8.97 0.53 -15.06
N LYS A 114 9.56 0.74 -13.89
CA LYS A 114 10.84 1.43 -13.72
C LYS A 114 11.69 0.67 -12.71
N ASN A 115 12.92 0.30 -13.07
CA ASN A 115 13.82 -0.48 -12.21
C ASN A 115 13.15 -1.73 -11.62
N ASN A 116 12.42 -2.48 -12.45
CA ASN A 116 11.63 -3.66 -12.08
C ASN A 116 10.48 -3.43 -11.08
N LEU A 117 10.21 -2.18 -10.72
CA LEU A 117 9.05 -1.78 -9.92
C LEU A 117 7.89 -1.42 -10.85
N TRP A 118 6.76 -2.09 -10.69
CA TRP A 118 5.50 -1.70 -11.32
C TRP A 118 4.88 -0.53 -10.57
N ILE A 119 4.35 0.44 -11.30
CA ILE A 119 3.77 1.67 -10.74
C ILE A 119 2.48 1.97 -11.48
N TRP A 120 1.40 2.16 -10.72
CA TRP A 120 0.11 2.65 -11.21
C TRP A 120 -0.37 3.82 -10.35
N ASP A 121 -0.57 4.98 -10.98
CA ASP A 121 -1.35 6.09 -10.42
C ASP A 121 -2.84 5.83 -10.68
N PHE A 122 -3.52 5.27 -9.68
CA PHE A 122 -4.90 4.82 -9.76
C PHE A 122 -5.84 5.81 -9.10
N SER A 123 -6.92 6.17 -9.79
CA SER A 123 -8.03 6.94 -9.23
C SER A 123 -9.35 6.36 -9.69
N TYR A 124 -10.19 5.97 -8.74
CA TYR A 124 -11.55 5.54 -9.03
C TYR A 124 -12.42 5.63 -7.78
N ILE A 125 -13.68 6.00 -7.98
CA ILE A 125 -14.59 6.39 -6.91
C ILE A 125 -15.22 5.16 -6.25
N GLU A 126 -15.53 4.11 -7.01
CA GLU A 126 -16.19 2.92 -6.48
C GLU A 126 -15.23 2.00 -5.71
N THR A 127 -15.80 1.17 -4.84
CA THR A 127 -15.05 0.08 -4.20
C THR A 127 -14.46 -0.84 -5.27
N THR A 128 -13.14 -0.92 -5.30
CA THR A 128 -12.40 -1.68 -6.28
C THR A 128 -11.51 -2.70 -5.58
N SER A 129 -11.63 -3.95 -5.99
CA SER A 129 -10.77 -5.05 -5.55
C SER A 129 -9.66 -5.26 -6.56
N PHE A 130 -8.42 -5.22 -6.11
CA PHE A 130 -7.24 -5.55 -6.88
C PHE A 130 -6.83 -6.98 -6.56
N ILE A 131 -6.69 -7.79 -7.59
CA ILE A 131 -6.13 -9.13 -7.55
C ILE A 131 -4.77 -9.05 -8.23
N LEU A 132 -3.73 -9.29 -7.44
CA LEU A 132 -2.33 -9.15 -7.83
C LEU A 132 -1.78 -10.51 -8.29
N PRO A 133 -0.66 -10.53 -9.02
CA PRO A 133 0.07 -11.75 -9.31
C PRO A 133 0.43 -12.50 -8.03
N GLU A 134 0.44 -13.85 -8.07
CA GLU A 134 0.73 -14.68 -6.89
C GLU A 134 2.17 -14.49 -6.37
N GLU A 135 3.07 -13.97 -7.22
CA GLU A 135 4.46 -13.67 -6.89
C GLU A 135 4.65 -12.37 -6.09
N VAL A 136 3.56 -11.63 -5.82
CA VAL A 136 3.60 -10.39 -5.04
C VAL A 136 3.35 -10.70 -3.56
N ASP A 137 4.41 -10.62 -2.75
CA ASP A 137 4.29 -10.77 -1.29
C ASP A 137 3.99 -9.42 -0.61
N ILE A 138 4.60 -8.35 -1.11
CA ILE A 138 4.53 -7.00 -0.56
C ILE A 138 4.22 -6.03 -1.70
N LEU A 139 3.23 -5.17 -1.47
CA LEU A 139 2.96 -4.02 -2.32
C LEU A 139 3.03 -2.74 -1.49
N PHE A 140 3.12 -1.61 -2.16
CA PHE A 140 3.25 -0.29 -1.53
C PHE A 140 2.12 0.60 -2.02
N ILE A 141 1.35 1.15 -1.08
CA ILE A 141 0.28 2.11 -1.35
C ILE A 141 0.74 3.46 -0.82
N ASN A 142 0.94 4.42 -1.73
CA ASN A 142 1.46 5.74 -1.38
C ASN A 142 2.72 5.64 -0.50
N LYS A 143 3.65 4.76 -0.90
CA LYS A 143 4.90 4.41 -0.20
C LYS A 143 4.77 3.59 1.10
N ASN A 144 3.56 3.23 1.54
CA ASN A 144 3.36 2.42 2.74
C ASN A 144 3.31 0.93 2.37
N PRO A 145 4.13 0.07 3.01
CA PRO A 145 4.10 -1.37 2.74
C PRO A 145 2.80 -2.02 3.20
N VAL A 146 2.31 -2.95 2.41
CA VAL A 146 1.18 -3.83 2.69
C VAL A 146 1.62 -5.26 2.38
N PHE A 147 1.68 -6.08 3.43
CA PHE A 147 1.98 -7.50 3.29
C PHE A 147 0.72 -8.27 2.95
N LEU A 148 0.76 -9.04 1.86
CA LEU A 148 -0.39 -9.83 1.40
C LEU A 148 -0.52 -11.15 2.14
N ASP A 149 0.59 -11.78 2.56
CA ASP A 149 0.59 -13.12 3.17
C ASP A 149 -0.17 -14.12 2.26
N GLU A 150 -1.18 -14.84 2.76
CA GLU A 150 -2.02 -15.74 1.97
C GLU A 150 -3.09 -15.02 1.11
N LYS A 151 -3.19 -13.68 1.18
CA LYS A 151 -4.19 -12.90 0.44
C LYS A 151 -3.74 -12.65 -0.99
N LYS A 152 -4.71 -12.55 -1.89
CA LYS A 152 -4.46 -12.35 -3.33
C LYS A 152 -4.43 -10.88 -3.78
N GLY A 153 -4.53 -9.94 -2.85
CA GLY A 153 -4.53 -8.51 -3.15
C GLY A 153 -5.27 -7.67 -2.11
N ILE A 154 -5.80 -6.54 -2.55
CA ILE A 154 -6.37 -5.48 -1.68
C ILE A 154 -7.72 -5.01 -2.21
N SER A 155 -8.54 -4.46 -1.34
CA SER A 155 -9.71 -3.69 -1.76
C SER A 155 -9.58 -2.26 -1.27
N CYS A 156 -10.06 -1.33 -2.07
CA CYS A 156 -10.00 0.08 -1.75
C CYS A 156 -11.29 0.78 -2.16
N HIS A 157 -11.74 1.72 -1.34
CA HIS A 157 -12.99 2.46 -1.51
C HIS A 157 -12.68 3.95 -1.61
N PHE A 158 -13.17 4.60 -2.68
CA PHE A 158 -12.86 6.01 -2.98
C PHE A 158 -11.34 6.30 -2.99
N CYS A 159 -10.52 5.49 -3.66
CA CYS A 159 -9.08 5.72 -3.68
C CYS A 159 -8.67 6.72 -4.75
N THR A 160 -7.70 7.54 -4.37
CA THR A 160 -6.60 7.90 -5.26
C THR A 160 -5.32 7.36 -4.62
N MET A 161 -4.58 6.51 -5.33
CA MET A 161 -3.39 5.87 -4.80
C MET A 161 -2.33 5.65 -5.87
N ILE A 162 -1.08 5.76 -5.44
CA ILE A 162 0.06 5.20 -6.18
C ILE A 162 0.27 3.79 -5.65
N LEU A 163 -0.04 2.80 -6.48
CA LEU A 163 0.24 1.39 -6.24
C LEU A 163 1.60 1.05 -6.83
N GLU A 164 2.52 0.57 -5.99
CA GLU A 164 3.83 0.09 -6.42
C GLU A 164 4.05 -1.36 -5.96
N TYR A 165 4.60 -2.22 -6.80
CA TYR A 165 4.95 -3.59 -6.41
C TYR A 165 6.04 -4.17 -7.29
N SER A 166 6.76 -5.14 -6.74
CA SER A 166 7.74 -5.96 -7.45
C SER A 166 7.25 -7.40 -7.47
N ILE A 167 7.70 -8.18 -8.44
CA ILE A 167 7.47 -9.63 -8.50
C ILE A 167 8.80 -10.35 -8.37
N ASN A 168 8.78 -11.55 -7.81
CA ASN A 168 9.95 -12.43 -7.72
C ASN A 168 11.15 -11.78 -7.01
N GLU A 169 10.91 -11.02 -5.93
CA GLU A 169 11.99 -10.45 -5.14
C GLU A 169 12.83 -11.58 -4.51
N PRO A 170 14.15 -11.66 -4.79
CA PRO A 170 14.99 -12.68 -4.20
C PRO A 170 15.07 -12.49 -2.69
N ASN A 171 15.03 -13.61 -1.98
CA ASN A 171 15.25 -13.64 -0.55
C ASN A 171 16.74 -13.85 -0.25
N ASN A 172 17.43 -12.78 0.14
CA ASN A 172 18.84 -12.85 0.52
C ASN A 172 18.97 -13.16 2.01
N ILE A 173 19.27 -14.41 2.35
CA ILE A 173 19.44 -14.85 3.73
C ILE A 173 20.89 -14.62 4.17
N LYS A 174 21.07 -13.93 5.30
CA LYS A 174 22.38 -13.65 5.92
C LYS A 174 22.43 -14.30 7.30
N GLN A 175 23.44 -15.13 7.52
CA GLN A 175 23.67 -15.80 8.81
C GLN A 175 24.45 -14.90 9.76
N VAL A 176 23.98 -14.78 10.99
CA VAL A 176 24.61 -14.03 12.08
C VAL A 176 24.83 -14.99 13.26
N ASN A 177 26.08 -15.14 13.69
CA ASN A 177 26.42 -15.94 14.87
C ASN A 177 26.65 -15.02 16.07
N TRP A 178 25.85 -15.16 17.13
CA TRP A 178 25.96 -14.36 18.33
C TRP A 178 25.54 -15.18 19.57
N GLU A 179 26.33 -15.10 20.65
CA GLU A 179 26.11 -15.85 21.91
C GLU A 179 25.85 -17.37 21.70
N ASP A 180 26.67 -18.01 20.86
CA ASP A 180 26.56 -19.43 20.51
C ASP A 180 25.22 -19.84 19.85
N LYS A 181 24.47 -18.86 19.33
CA LYS A 181 23.26 -19.06 18.52
C LYS A 181 23.48 -18.55 17.09
N GLU A 182 22.81 -19.21 16.16
CA GLU A 182 22.71 -18.77 14.77
C GLU A 182 21.37 -18.06 14.56
N PHE A 183 21.44 -16.89 13.95
CA PHE A 183 20.29 -16.07 13.58
C PHE A 183 20.29 -15.87 12.07
N LEU A 184 19.09 -15.83 11.48
CA LEU A 184 18.90 -15.54 10.06
C LEU A 184 18.30 -14.15 9.91
N VAL A 185 19.00 -13.29 9.18
CA VAL A 185 18.48 -12.00 8.74
C VAL A 185 18.12 -12.13 7.26
N GLU A 186 16.88 -11.82 6.91
CA GLU A 186 16.42 -11.88 5.52
C GLU A 186 16.40 -10.48 4.92
N ILE A 187 16.85 -10.34 3.68
CA ILE A 187 16.81 -9.09 2.91
C ILE A 187 16.13 -9.38 1.58
N LYS A 188 14.88 -8.93 1.44
CA LYS A 188 14.08 -9.05 0.22
C LYS A 188 14.18 -7.75 -0.58
N THR A 189 14.75 -7.85 -1.78
CA THR A 189 14.90 -6.73 -2.71
C THR A 189 15.36 -7.27 -4.07
N LEU A 190 15.03 -6.57 -5.16
CA LEU A 190 15.63 -6.84 -6.48
C LEU A 190 17.03 -6.23 -6.63
N ALA A 191 17.47 -5.42 -5.67
CA ALA A 191 18.77 -4.77 -5.71
C ALA A 191 19.88 -5.75 -5.32
N GLU A 192 21.07 -5.56 -5.88
CA GLU A 192 22.24 -6.32 -5.43
C GLU A 192 22.68 -5.86 -4.03
N ILE A 193 22.87 -6.84 -3.14
CA ILE A 193 23.27 -6.65 -1.74
C ILE A 193 24.70 -7.16 -1.51
N GLU A 194 25.57 -6.29 -1.01
CA GLU A 194 26.96 -6.59 -0.69
C GLU A 194 27.31 -6.24 0.76
N ASN A 195 28.47 -6.72 1.23
CA ASN A 195 29.13 -6.29 2.47
C ASN A 195 28.21 -6.29 3.71
N PHE A 196 27.41 -7.34 3.87
CA PHE A 196 26.59 -7.51 5.05
C PHE A 196 27.47 -7.66 6.29
N ASP A 197 27.19 -6.88 7.33
CA ASP A 197 27.87 -6.90 8.61
C ASP A 197 26.89 -6.73 9.78
N PHE A 198 27.24 -7.33 10.91
CA PHE A 198 26.49 -7.22 12.16
C PHE A 198 27.43 -6.82 13.29
N ASP A 199 27.20 -5.62 13.84
CA ASP A 199 27.90 -5.09 14.99
C ASP A 199 27.00 -5.13 16.23
N TRP A 200 27.24 -6.13 17.07
CA TRP A 200 26.48 -6.33 18.29
C TRP A 200 26.68 -5.21 19.33
N LEU A 201 27.85 -4.58 19.34
CA LEU A 201 28.21 -3.56 20.33
C LEU A 201 27.45 -2.27 20.04
N ASN A 202 27.35 -1.93 18.76
CA ASN A 202 26.61 -0.76 18.29
C ASN A 202 25.14 -1.05 17.96
N LYS A 203 24.68 -2.30 18.14
CA LYS A 203 23.33 -2.74 17.76
C LYS A 203 23.01 -2.30 16.33
N LYS A 204 23.93 -2.61 15.41
CA LYS A 204 23.88 -2.19 14.02
C LYS A 204 23.94 -3.39 13.08
N ILE A 205 23.06 -3.40 12.09
CA ILE A 205 23.21 -4.19 10.86
C ILE A 205 23.54 -3.20 9.75
N SER A 206 24.52 -3.54 8.91
CA SER A 206 24.82 -2.77 7.70
C SER A 206 25.02 -3.63 6.48
N PHE A 207 24.70 -3.08 5.33
CA PHE A 207 24.94 -3.70 4.03
C PHE A 207 24.88 -2.63 2.93
N LYS A 208 25.54 -2.88 1.81
CA LYS A 208 25.52 -2.00 0.65
C LYS A 208 24.42 -2.42 -0.31
N VAL A 209 23.67 -1.43 -0.81
CA VAL A 209 22.67 -1.57 -1.88
C VAL A 209 23.24 -0.90 -3.13
N ASN A 210 23.36 -1.64 -4.23
CA ASN A 210 23.98 -1.13 -5.46
C ASN A 210 23.00 -0.40 -6.41
N ASP A 211 21.69 -0.55 -6.21
CA ASP A 211 20.66 -0.01 -7.09
C ASP A 211 19.84 1.12 -6.46
N ASP A 212 19.52 2.13 -7.28
CA ASP A 212 18.75 3.30 -6.86
C ASP A 212 17.23 3.03 -6.90
N ASN A 213 16.51 3.67 -5.97
CA ASN A 213 15.04 3.73 -5.94
C ASN A 213 14.33 2.36 -5.88
N GLN A 214 14.99 1.35 -5.33
CA GLN A 214 14.41 0.04 -5.10
C GLN A 214 13.95 -0.10 -3.65
N TYR A 215 12.88 -0.88 -3.44
CA TYR A 215 12.48 -1.23 -2.10
C TYR A 215 13.42 -2.29 -1.52
N VAL A 216 13.74 -2.13 -0.25
CA VAL A 216 14.50 -3.10 0.53
C VAL A 216 13.69 -3.41 1.78
N THR A 217 13.33 -4.67 1.93
CA THR A 217 12.63 -5.16 3.13
C THR A 217 13.54 -6.10 3.88
N THR A 218 13.83 -5.77 5.13
CA THR A 218 14.61 -6.62 6.03
C THR A 218 13.70 -7.29 7.04
N ILE A 219 13.95 -8.58 7.31
CA ILE A 219 13.31 -9.34 8.38
C ILE A 219 14.38 -9.61 9.43
N ILE A 220 14.25 -8.95 10.57
CA ILE A 220 15.30 -8.89 11.59
C ILE A 220 14.81 -9.60 12.85
N PRO A 221 15.54 -10.60 13.37
CA PRO A 221 15.28 -11.16 14.69
C PRO A 221 15.43 -10.09 15.78
N LEU A 222 14.43 -9.96 16.64
CA LEU A 222 14.41 -8.98 17.74
C LEU A 222 15.57 -9.16 18.72
N GLU A 223 16.10 -10.38 18.85
CA GLU A 223 17.25 -10.67 19.73
C GLU A 223 18.52 -9.95 19.26
N LEU A 224 18.70 -9.74 17.94
CA LEU A 224 19.87 -9.06 17.39
C LEU A 224 19.79 -7.55 17.61
N LEU A 225 18.72 -6.94 17.09
CA LEU A 225 18.47 -5.52 17.13
C LEU A 225 17.13 -5.28 17.82
N TRP A 226 17.16 -4.71 19.02
CA TRP A 226 15.94 -4.39 19.76
C TRP A 226 15.27 -3.17 19.12
N ASN A 227 13.95 -3.21 18.96
CA ASN A 227 13.17 -2.09 18.43
C ASN A 227 13.11 -0.93 19.44
N PRO A 228 12.92 0.35 19.02
CA PRO A 228 12.69 0.81 17.65
C PRO A 228 13.99 1.02 16.84
N TYR A 229 13.85 1.10 15.52
CA TYR A 229 14.95 1.19 14.57
C TYR A 229 15.15 2.59 14.00
N LEU A 230 16.41 2.96 13.78
CA LEU A 230 16.81 4.06 12.91
C LEU A 230 17.49 3.52 11.67
N VAL A 231 17.15 4.06 10.50
CA VAL A 231 17.72 3.66 9.22
C VAL A 231 18.49 4.83 8.62
N PHE A 232 19.68 4.56 8.12
CA PHE A 232 20.55 5.51 7.46
C PHE A 232 20.99 4.98 6.09
N LEU A 233 21.20 5.89 5.14
CA LEU A 233 21.88 5.68 3.86
C LEU A 233 23.10 6.60 3.84
N ASP A 234 24.31 6.04 3.81
CA ASP A 234 25.57 6.80 3.85
C ASP A 234 25.59 7.87 4.97
N ASP A 235 25.22 7.46 6.18
CA ASP A 235 25.07 8.30 7.39
C ASP A 235 23.91 9.32 7.38
N GLU A 236 23.17 9.45 6.28
CA GLU A 236 21.96 10.26 6.22
C GLU A 236 20.72 9.47 6.64
N ARG A 237 19.95 10.00 7.59
CA ARG A 237 18.74 9.31 8.08
C ARG A 237 17.68 9.27 6.98
N ILE A 238 17.19 8.06 6.69
CA ILE A 238 16.05 7.84 5.78
C ILE A 238 14.85 7.26 6.52
N LEU A 239 13.71 7.20 5.83
CA LEU A 239 12.48 6.64 6.37
C LEU A 239 12.51 5.10 6.26
N GLY A 240 12.49 4.43 7.42
CA GLY A 240 12.19 3.01 7.53
C GLY A 240 10.79 2.81 8.12
N HIS A 241 10.00 1.97 7.48
CA HIS A 241 8.65 1.59 7.93
C HIS A 241 8.70 0.21 8.58
N GLU A 242 8.50 0.14 9.88
CA GLU A 242 8.13 -1.11 10.55
C GLU A 242 6.65 -1.38 10.25
N PHE A 243 6.33 -2.56 9.71
CA PHE A 243 4.95 -2.90 9.32
C PHE A 243 4.47 -4.26 9.83
N ILE A 244 5.38 -5.13 10.29
CA ILE A 244 5.04 -6.38 10.98
C ILE A 244 6.00 -6.56 12.15
N ASN A 245 5.44 -6.91 13.30
CA ASN A 245 6.17 -7.39 14.47
C ASN A 245 5.42 -8.59 15.04
N ASN A 246 5.99 -9.78 14.91
CA ASN A 246 5.36 -11.02 15.37
C ASN A 246 5.83 -11.47 16.76
N GLY A 247 6.57 -10.60 17.48
CA GLY A 247 7.17 -10.88 18.78
C GLY A 247 8.52 -11.60 18.73
N THR A 248 8.96 -12.07 17.57
CA THR A 248 10.29 -12.70 17.37
C THR A 248 11.11 -12.00 16.28
N HIS A 249 10.44 -11.51 15.25
CA HIS A 249 11.03 -10.83 14.10
C HIS A 249 10.27 -9.54 13.81
N VAL A 250 10.97 -8.59 13.19
CA VAL A 250 10.40 -7.34 12.68
C VAL A 250 10.69 -7.21 11.19
N TRP A 251 9.66 -6.79 10.45
CA TRP A 251 9.75 -6.45 9.04
C TRP A 251 9.87 -4.93 8.94
N LEU A 252 11.00 -4.51 8.38
CA LEU A 252 11.35 -3.11 8.18
C LEU A 252 11.58 -2.89 6.69
N SER A 253 10.79 -2.00 6.09
CA SER A 253 10.91 -1.66 4.67
C SER A 253 11.38 -0.22 4.47
N MET A 254 12.22 -0.01 3.48
CA MET A 254 12.79 1.29 3.12
C MET A 254 13.00 1.38 1.61
N LYS A 255 13.12 2.60 1.09
CA LYS A 255 13.38 2.87 -0.33
C LYS A 255 14.55 3.84 -0.44
N PRO A 256 15.80 3.36 -0.49
CA PRO A 256 16.95 4.23 -0.76
C PRO A 256 16.78 4.94 -2.11
N GLU A 257 16.98 6.25 -2.14
CA GLU A 257 16.89 7.04 -3.38
C GLU A 257 18.12 6.86 -4.27
N THR A 258 19.26 6.46 -3.68
CA THR A 258 20.53 6.21 -4.34
C THR A 258 21.22 4.97 -3.77
N SER A 259 22.16 4.39 -4.52
CA SER A 259 23.05 3.33 -4.05
C SER A 259 23.92 3.82 -2.90
N GLY A 260 24.16 2.98 -1.90
CA GLY A 260 24.97 3.34 -0.73
C GLY A 260 24.94 2.28 0.36
N GLU A 261 25.57 2.59 1.50
CA GLU A 261 25.53 1.76 2.69
C GLU A 261 24.25 2.04 3.49
N ILE A 262 23.42 1.00 3.65
CA ILE A 262 22.32 1.00 4.60
C ILE A 262 22.86 0.63 5.97
N SER A 263 22.48 1.40 6.99
CA SER A 263 22.72 1.09 8.40
C SER A 263 21.41 1.09 9.18
N ILE A 264 21.10 -0.02 9.85
CA ILE A 264 19.91 -0.18 10.71
C ILE A 264 20.39 -0.30 12.15
N ILE A 265 19.96 0.63 13.01
CA ILE A 265 20.41 0.72 14.40
C ILE A 265 19.22 0.53 15.34
N GLY A 266 19.33 -0.44 16.25
CA GLY A 266 18.40 -0.61 17.37
C GLY A 266 18.65 0.44 18.45
N THR A 267 17.63 1.21 18.84
CA THR A 267 17.79 2.36 19.75
C THR A 267 17.44 2.09 21.19
N THR A 268 16.99 0.88 21.52
CA THR A 268 16.71 0.57 22.92
C THR A 268 18.01 0.42 23.71
N VAL A 269 18.19 1.32 24.68
CA VAL A 269 19.27 1.27 25.66
C VAL A 269 19.02 0.12 26.64
N ILE A 270 19.96 -0.82 26.71
CA ILE A 270 20.00 -1.82 27.75
C ILE A 270 20.39 -1.10 29.05
N PRO A 271 19.59 -1.14 30.13
CA PRO A 271 20.05 -0.63 31.42
C PRO A 271 21.28 -1.41 31.83
N GLU A 272 22.41 -0.72 32.01
CA GLU A 272 23.71 -1.33 32.40
C GLU A 272 23.66 -2.09 33.74
N PHE A 273 22.54 -2.00 34.45
CA PHE A 273 22.20 -2.86 35.58
C PHE A 273 20.79 -3.40 35.41
N PRO A 274 20.55 -4.72 35.53
CA PRO A 274 19.20 -5.22 35.68
C PRO A 274 18.57 -4.49 36.86
N ILE A 275 17.39 -3.89 36.67
CA ILE A 275 16.62 -3.15 37.71
C ILE A 275 16.45 -4.02 38.98
N ILE A 276 16.56 -5.34 38.82
CA ILE A 276 16.56 -6.34 39.87
C ILE A 276 17.73 -6.17 40.86
N ALA A 277 18.93 -5.76 40.44
CA ALA A 277 20.09 -5.68 41.34
C ALA A 277 19.91 -4.62 42.45
N PRO A 278 19.55 -3.35 42.17
CA PRO A 278 19.21 -2.38 43.22
C PRO A 278 18.03 -2.83 44.10
N LEU A 279 17.02 -3.47 43.49
CA LEU A 279 15.82 -3.93 44.19
C LEU A 279 16.11 -5.10 45.13
N ALA A 280 16.92 -6.06 44.68
CA ALA A 280 17.40 -7.19 45.46
C ALA A 280 18.31 -6.72 46.59
N ILE A 281 19.25 -5.80 46.32
CA ILE A 281 20.10 -5.19 47.36
C ILE A 281 19.25 -4.45 48.39
N GLY A 282 18.26 -3.67 47.94
CA GLY A 282 17.32 -2.98 48.83
C GLY A 282 16.52 -3.94 49.71
N PHE A 283 15.99 -5.02 49.13
CA PHE A 283 15.28 -6.06 49.86
C PHE A 283 16.18 -6.78 50.88
N LEU A 284 17.42 -7.07 50.49
CA LEU A 284 18.42 -7.71 51.35
C LEU A 284 18.82 -6.79 52.52
N MET A 285 18.95 -5.48 52.28
CA MET A 285 19.17 -4.50 53.36
C MET A 285 18.00 -4.46 54.35
N ILE A 286 16.75 -4.49 53.87
CA ILE A 286 15.56 -4.51 54.75
C ILE A 286 15.55 -5.76 55.64
N LEU A 287 15.99 -6.91 55.12
CA LEU A 287 16.06 -8.15 55.90
C LEU A 287 17.24 -8.18 56.88
N VAL A 288 18.41 -7.68 56.47
CA VAL A 288 19.66 -7.80 57.23
C VAL A 288 19.80 -6.72 58.31
N VAL A 289 19.35 -5.49 58.07
CA VAL A 289 19.47 -4.37 59.03
C VAL A 289 18.80 -4.66 60.39
N PRO A 290 17.58 -5.25 60.47
CA PRO A 290 16.97 -5.63 61.73
C PRO A 290 17.73 -6.75 62.46
N LEU A 291 18.31 -7.70 61.73
CA LEU A 291 19.09 -8.80 62.30
C LEU A 291 20.39 -8.29 62.93
N ILE A 292 21.11 -7.39 62.27
CA ILE A 292 22.33 -6.76 62.83
C ILE A 292 22.01 -5.97 64.10
N LYS A 293 20.89 -5.22 64.12
CA LYS A 293 20.44 -4.49 65.32
C LYS A 293 20.13 -5.42 66.50
N LYS A 294 19.69 -6.66 66.24
CA LYS A 294 19.35 -7.64 67.29
C LYS A 294 20.59 -8.32 67.90
N PHE A 295 21.69 -8.42 67.15
CA PHE A 295 22.96 -8.98 67.66
C PHE A 295 23.81 -7.96 68.44
N ASN A 296 23.66 -6.66 68.18
CA ASN A 296 24.39 -5.60 68.91
C ASN A 296 23.73 -5.15 70.23
N LEU A 297 22.57 -5.70 70.59
CA LEU A 297 21.84 -5.40 71.83
C LEU A 297 22.04 -6.45 72.93
N ARG A 298 23.18 -7.15 72.94
CA ARG A 298 23.53 -8.13 73.97
C ARG A 298 24.90 -7.85 74.58
#